data_AF-A0AA41XX57-F1
#
_entry.id   AF-A0AA41XX57-F1
#
_cell.length_a   1.000
_cell.length_b   1.000
_cell.length_c   1.000
_cell.angle_alpha   90.00
_cell.angle_beta   90.00
_cell.angle_gamma   90.00
#
_symmetry.space_group_name_H-M   'P 1'
#
loop_
_entity.id
_entity.type
_entity.pdbx_description
1 polymer ?
#
loop_
_entity_poly.entity_id
_entity_poly.type
_entity_poly.pdbx_seq_one_letter_code
_entity_poly.pdbx_strand_id
1 'polypeptide(L)'
;MENEAIARQHYTQIRQRIAPATPVTLLCIGEQQTVVICGNEAQPVDVLALNIGFVKTGETFFKHLPPTPDEMELAIMTVEDEVMSIRHHLLADSLLFSVDPDDAGIARISGAKEEDDGWRLSQDEIERTFKRLERVMFGSPASWEEIPLERSFAARLLILREFVHHHGFEMVTITPYP
;
A
#
# COMPACT_ATOMS: atom_id res chain seq x y z
N MET A 1 -9.89 -13.02 -8.53
CA MET A 1 -11.02 -13.64 -7.80
C MET A 1 -10.67 -13.88 -6.34
N GLU A 2 -9.53 -14.48 -6.02
CA GLU A 2 -9.10 -14.72 -4.62
C GLU A 2 -8.89 -13.42 -3.82
N ASN A 3 -8.09 -12.48 -4.34
CA ASN A 3 -7.85 -11.18 -3.65
C ASN A 3 -9.13 -10.35 -3.44
N GLU A 4 -10.09 -10.42 -4.35
CA GLU A 4 -11.36 -9.72 -4.19
C GLU A 4 -12.19 -10.31 -3.04
N ALA A 5 -12.24 -11.65 -2.95
CA ALA A 5 -12.95 -12.33 -1.87
C ALA A 5 -12.31 -12.01 -0.51
N ILE A 6 -10.98 -12.02 -0.42
CA ILE A 6 -10.21 -11.62 0.76
C ILE A 6 -10.54 -10.16 1.12
N ALA A 7 -10.43 -9.24 0.15
CA ALA A 7 -10.72 -7.83 0.38
C ALA A 7 -12.16 -7.61 0.89
N ARG A 8 -13.17 -8.29 0.30
CA ARG A 8 -14.58 -8.17 0.75
C ARG A 8 -14.79 -8.68 2.17
N GLN A 9 -14.13 -9.79 2.52
CA GLN A 9 -14.17 -10.32 3.88
C GLN A 9 -13.58 -9.34 4.88
N HIS A 10 -12.39 -8.80 4.60
CA HIS A 10 -11.73 -7.82 5.47
C HIS A 10 -12.49 -6.50 5.56
N TYR A 11 -13.07 -6.02 4.45
CA TYR A 11 -13.95 -4.84 4.47
C TYR A 11 -15.10 -5.05 5.46
N THR A 12 -15.76 -6.21 5.40
CA THR A 12 -16.86 -6.55 6.34
C THR A 12 -16.39 -6.56 7.79
N GLN A 13 -15.19 -7.08 8.07
CA GLN A 13 -14.61 -7.09 9.42
C GLN A 13 -14.26 -5.69 9.93
N ILE A 14 -13.65 -4.85 9.09
CA ILE A 14 -13.35 -3.45 9.40
C ILE A 14 -14.65 -2.68 9.69
N ARG A 15 -15.68 -2.89 8.87
CA ARG A 15 -17.01 -2.26 9.05
C ARG A 15 -17.64 -2.53 10.42
N GLN A 16 -17.32 -3.65 11.07
CA GLN A 16 -17.84 -4.00 12.40
C GLN A 16 -17.14 -3.25 13.55
N ARG A 17 -15.96 -2.67 13.30
CA ARG A 17 -15.13 -2.01 14.33
C ARG A 17 -15.17 -0.48 14.27
N ILE A 18 -15.64 0.07 13.16
CA ILE A 18 -15.71 1.52 12.93
C ILE A 18 -17.13 2.05 13.08
N ALA A 19 -17.25 3.36 13.30
CA ALA A 19 -18.55 4.01 13.41
C ALA A 19 -19.40 3.84 12.12
N PRO A 20 -20.73 3.66 12.23
CA PRO A 20 -21.63 3.62 11.09
C PRO A 20 -21.43 4.80 10.14
N ALA A 21 -21.59 4.59 8.83
CA ALA A 21 -21.42 5.61 7.78
C ALA A 21 -20.03 6.26 7.64
N THR A 22 -19.04 5.92 8.47
CA THR A 22 -17.64 6.36 8.27
C THR A 22 -17.12 5.83 6.94
N PRO A 23 -16.65 6.66 6.00
CA PRO A 23 -16.13 6.15 4.73
C PRO A 23 -14.85 5.34 4.92
N VAL A 24 -14.70 4.27 4.15
CA VAL A 24 -13.57 3.33 4.19
C VAL A 24 -13.04 3.09 2.79
N THR A 25 -11.72 3.09 2.69
CA THR A 25 -10.97 2.63 1.53
C THR A 25 -10.06 1.51 2.01
N LEU A 26 -10.21 0.33 1.44
CA LEU A 26 -9.40 -0.83 1.76
C LEU A 26 -8.54 -1.23 0.55
N LEU A 27 -7.25 -1.39 0.77
CA LEU A 27 -6.28 -1.89 -0.19
C LEU A 27 -5.97 -3.36 0.09
N CYS A 28 -5.97 -4.17 -0.97
CA CYS A 28 -5.42 -5.52 -0.97
C CYS A 28 -4.40 -5.60 -2.11
N ILE A 29 -3.12 -5.40 -1.78
CA ILE A 29 -2.02 -5.40 -2.73
C ILE A 29 -1.67 -6.86 -3.05
N GLY A 30 -2.09 -7.32 -4.22
CA GLY A 30 -1.82 -8.68 -4.68
C GLY A 30 -0.55 -8.80 -5.51
N GLU A 31 -0.20 -10.03 -5.87
CA GLU A 31 0.96 -10.30 -6.74
C GLU A 31 0.85 -9.58 -8.09
N GLN A 32 -0.32 -9.68 -8.73
CA GLN A 32 -0.54 -9.22 -10.11
C GLN A 32 -1.45 -7.99 -10.21
N GLN A 33 -2.29 -7.76 -9.20
CA GLN A 33 -3.30 -6.71 -9.18
C GLN A 33 -3.52 -6.23 -7.75
N THR A 34 -3.96 -4.99 -7.61
CA THR A 34 -4.35 -4.40 -6.33
C THR A 34 -5.85 -4.21 -6.36
N VAL A 35 -6.54 -4.83 -5.41
CA VAL A 35 -7.97 -4.64 -5.24
C VAL A 35 -8.20 -3.49 -4.28
N VAL A 36 -9.04 -2.55 -4.67
CA VAL A 36 -9.46 -1.42 -3.85
C VAL A 36 -10.95 -1.52 -3.60
N ILE A 37 -11.34 -1.49 -2.33
CA ILE A 37 -12.75 -1.47 -1.93
C ILE A 37 -13.06 -0.13 -1.30
N CYS A 38 -14.11 0.53 -1.80
CA CYS A 38 -14.61 1.79 -1.25
C CYS A 38 -16.04 1.63 -0.75
N GLY A 39 -16.35 2.20 0.40
CA GLY A 39 -17.72 2.28 0.87
C GLY A 39 -17.86 2.84 2.29
N ASN A 40 -19.08 3.15 2.67
CA ASN A 40 -19.44 3.67 3.99
C ASN A 40 -20.52 2.81 4.69
N GLU A 41 -21.05 1.81 3.99
CA GLU A 41 -22.08 0.89 4.45
C GLU A 41 -21.54 -0.54 4.61
N ALA A 42 -22.39 -1.45 5.08
CA ALA A 42 -22.04 -2.87 5.24
C ALA A 42 -21.60 -3.55 3.93
N GLN A 43 -22.19 -3.14 2.80
CA GLN A 43 -21.75 -3.55 1.47
C GLN A 43 -20.89 -2.43 0.85
N PRO A 44 -19.83 -2.79 0.11
CA PRO A 44 -19.01 -1.79 -0.55
C PRO A 44 -19.79 -1.12 -1.69
N VAL A 45 -19.50 0.16 -1.91
CA VAL A 45 -20.04 0.96 -3.02
C VAL A 45 -19.32 0.58 -4.31
N ASP A 46 -18.00 0.56 -4.27
CA ASP A 46 -17.14 0.23 -5.40
C ASP A 46 -16.13 -0.85 -5.02
N VAL A 47 -15.83 -1.73 -5.98
CA VAL A 47 -14.73 -2.70 -5.93
C VAL A 47 -13.97 -2.60 -7.23
N LEU A 48 -12.73 -2.13 -7.14
CA LEU A 48 -11.89 -1.75 -8.26
C LEU A 48 -10.68 -2.69 -8.29
N ALA A 49 -10.26 -3.05 -9.49
CA ALA A 49 -9.04 -3.82 -9.71
C ALA A 49 -8.05 -2.97 -10.50
N LEU A 50 -6.97 -2.54 -9.84
CA LEU A 50 -5.88 -1.84 -10.49
C LEU A 50 -4.87 -2.83 -11.07
N ASN A 51 -4.31 -2.48 -12.22
CA ASN A 51 -3.41 -3.35 -12.96
C ASN A 51 -1.96 -3.27 -12.45
N ILE A 52 -1.79 -3.13 -11.14
CA ILE A 52 -0.53 -3.05 -10.40
C ILE A 52 -0.54 -4.04 -9.25
N GLY A 53 0.53 -4.81 -9.10
CA GLY A 53 0.70 -5.76 -8.01
C GLY A 53 2.18 -5.92 -7.71
N PHE A 54 2.55 -6.38 -6.52
CA PHE A 54 3.95 -6.32 -6.09
C PHE A 54 4.89 -7.18 -6.94
N VAL A 55 4.46 -8.37 -7.37
CA VAL A 55 5.24 -9.21 -8.30
C VAL A 55 5.28 -8.54 -9.67
N LYS A 56 4.12 -8.14 -10.18
CA LYS A 56 4.00 -7.55 -11.52
C LYS A 56 4.85 -6.29 -11.66
N THR A 57 4.74 -5.35 -10.72
CA THR A 57 5.51 -4.10 -10.71
C THR A 57 7.00 -4.40 -10.57
N GLY A 58 7.38 -5.29 -9.64
CA GLY A 58 8.76 -5.67 -9.43
C GLY A 58 9.41 -6.32 -10.66
N GLU A 59 8.73 -7.26 -11.32
CA GLU A 59 9.23 -7.95 -12.52
C GLU A 59 9.25 -7.06 -13.75
N THR A 60 8.29 -6.13 -13.87
CA THR A 60 8.20 -5.23 -15.02
C THR A 60 9.31 -4.17 -15.00
N PHE A 61 9.60 -3.60 -13.82
CA PHE A 61 10.45 -2.41 -13.72
C PHE A 61 11.82 -2.67 -13.08
N PHE A 62 11.93 -3.56 -12.09
CA PHE A 62 13.15 -3.66 -11.27
C PHE A 62 14.08 -4.77 -11.77
N LYS A 63 14.93 -4.45 -12.75
CA LYS A 63 15.91 -5.42 -13.26
C LYS A 63 17.09 -5.56 -12.29
N HIS A 64 17.38 -4.51 -11.51
CA HIS A 64 18.42 -4.47 -10.49
C HIS A 64 17.85 -4.64 -9.07
N LEU A 65 18.74 -4.93 -8.12
CA LEU A 65 18.40 -5.03 -6.70
C LEU A 65 19.50 -4.36 -5.84
N PRO A 66 19.23 -3.18 -5.25
CA PRO A 66 18.01 -2.38 -5.36
C PRO A 66 17.74 -1.93 -6.82
N PRO A 67 16.50 -1.53 -7.16
CA PRO A 67 16.25 -0.91 -8.46
C PRO A 67 17.14 0.32 -8.67
N THR A 68 17.49 0.62 -9.91
CA THR A 68 18.18 1.88 -10.21
C THR A 68 17.21 3.06 -10.06
N PRO A 69 17.71 4.31 -9.90
CA PRO A 69 16.86 5.49 -9.90
C PRO A 69 15.94 5.57 -11.12
N ASP A 70 16.47 5.32 -12.32
CA ASP A 70 15.69 5.33 -13.57
C ASP A 70 14.60 4.22 -13.60
N GLU A 71 14.90 3.03 -13.05
CA GLU A 71 13.91 1.94 -12.93
C GLU A 71 12.80 2.31 -11.95
N MET A 72 13.14 2.98 -10.84
CA MET A 72 12.16 3.46 -9.88
C MET A 72 11.29 4.57 -10.48
N GLU A 73 11.85 5.52 -11.21
CA GLU A 73 11.10 6.60 -11.85
C GLU A 73 10.05 6.05 -12.84
N LEU A 74 10.44 5.08 -13.68
CA LEU A 74 9.52 4.40 -14.60
C LEU A 74 8.38 3.66 -13.85
N ALA A 75 8.71 3.03 -12.72
CA ALA A 75 7.73 2.37 -11.88
C ALA A 75 6.76 3.37 -11.23
N ILE A 76 7.28 4.48 -10.70
CA ILE A 76 6.48 5.59 -10.12
C ILE A 76 5.48 6.08 -11.15
N MET A 77 5.91 6.44 -12.35
CA MET A 77 5.02 6.95 -13.40
C MET A 77 3.85 6.00 -13.68
N THR A 78 4.13 4.70 -13.80
CA THR A 78 3.08 3.71 -14.10
C THR A 78 2.15 3.45 -12.92
N VAL A 79 2.70 3.39 -11.70
CA VAL A 79 1.92 3.17 -10.48
C VAL A 79 1.06 4.39 -10.18
N GLU A 80 1.60 5.60 -10.33
CA GLU A 80 0.87 6.86 -10.15
C GLU A 80 -0.34 6.95 -11.09
N ASP A 81 -0.17 6.65 -12.37
CA ASP A 81 -1.28 6.68 -13.35
C ASP A 81 -2.43 5.74 -12.94
N GLU A 82 -2.09 4.50 -12.53
CA GLU A 82 -3.08 3.51 -12.08
C GLU A 82 -3.74 3.93 -10.77
N VAL A 83 -2.98 4.44 -9.80
CA VAL A 83 -3.51 4.97 -8.53
C VAL A 83 -4.43 6.16 -8.76
N MET A 84 -4.05 7.08 -9.66
CA MET A 84 -4.82 8.28 -9.94
C MET A 84 -6.09 8.02 -10.74
N SER A 85 -6.16 6.91 -11.46
CA SER A 85 -7.33 6.52 -12.25
C SER A 85 -8.61 6.38 -11.41
N ILE A 86 -8.49 6.04 -10.12
CA ILE A 86 -9.63 5.77 -9.23
C ILE A 86 -10.02 6.93 -8.32
N ARG A 87 -9.40 8.11 -8.44
CA ARG A 87 -9.61 9.25 -7.53
C ARG A 87 -11.09 9.62 -7.31
N HIS A 88 -11.92 9.44 -8.35
CA HIS A 88 -13.35 9.79 -8.31
C HIS A 88 -14.23 8.74 -7.64
N HIS A 89 -13.69 7.56 -7.35
CA HIS A 89 -14.36 6.50 -6.59
C HIS A 89 -14.09 6.57 -5.09
N LEU A 90 -13.11 7.37 -4.68
CA LEU A 90 -12.78 7.54 -3.26
C LEU A 90 -13.80 8.48 -2.62
N LEU A 91 -14.33 8.05 -1.49
CA LEU A 91 -15.18 8.89 -0.66
C LEU A 91 -14.30 9.88 0.12
N ALA A 92 -14.76 11.12 0.26
CA ALA A 92 -14.07 12.12 1.07
C ALA A 92 -13.96 11.64 2.53
N ASP A 93 -12.89 12.04 3.21
CA ASP A 93 -12.60 11.71 4.61
C ASP A 93 -12.56 10.20 4.92
N SER A 94 -12.26 9.39 3.90
CA SER A 94 -12.18 7.95 4.03
C SER A 94 -11.00 7.52 4.90
N LEU A 95 -11.24 6.53 5.76
CA LEU A 95 -10.18 5.85 6.50
C LEU A 95 -9.52 4.81 5.59
N LEU A 96 -8.20 4.89 5.45
CA LEU A 96 -7.43 3.97 4.63
C LEU A 96 -6.95 2.75 5.44
N PHE A 97 -7.22 1.57 4.91
CA PHE A 97 -6.75 0.29 5.45
C PHE A 97 -5.96 -0.49 4.40
N SER A 98 -5.01 -1.30 4.83
CA SER A 98 -4.38 -2.34 4.01
C SER A 98 -4.43 -3.70 4.71
N VAL A 99 -4.64 -4.77 3.94
CA VAL A 99 -4.76 -6.15 4.43
C VAL A 99 -3.70 -7.10 3.84
N ASP A 100 -2.64 -6.57 3.23
CA ASP A 100 -1.54 -7.42 2.73
C ASP A 100 -0.74 -8.01 3.91
N PRO A 101 -0.57 -9.34 4.00
CA PRO A 101 0.18 -9.97 5.08
C PRO A 101 1.63 -9.48 5.21
N ASP A 102 2.25 -9.02 4.12
CA ASP A 102 3.63 -8.53 4.13
C ASP A 102 3.73 -7.02 4.41
N ASP A 103 2.62 -6.26 4.39
CA ASP A 103 2.63 -4.83 4.73
C ASP A 103 3.01 -4.61 6.20
N ALA A 104 2.77 -5.59 7.06
CA ALA A 104 3.28 -5.58 8.44
C ALA A 104 4.82 -5.50 8.50
N GLY A 105 5.52 -6.03 7.50
CA GLY A 105 6.97 -5.89 7.35
C GLY A 105 7.37 -4.43 7.09
N ILE A 106 6.69 -3.77 6.15
CA ILE A 106 6.88 -2.33 5.89
C ILE A 106 6.61 -1.52 7.15
N ALA A 107 5.55 -1.87 7.88
CA ALA A 107 5.19 -1.17 9.10
C ALA A 107 6.30 -1.19 10.15
N ARG A 108 6.85 -2.39 10.41
CA ARG A 108 7.97 -2.59 11.34
C ARG A 108 9.20 -1.82 10.91
N ILE A 109 9.56 -1.87 9.62
CA ILE A 109 10.74 -1.17 9.08
C ILE A 109 10.59 0.34 9.20
N SER A 110 9.37 0.85 9.02
CA SER A 110 9.07 2.29 9.16
C SER A 110 9.16 2.80 10.60
N GLY A 111 9.24 1.90 11.59
CA GLY A 111 9.24 2.24 13.02
C GLY A 111 7.87 2.61 13.56
N ALA A 112 6.81 2.33 12.82
CA ALA A 112 5.45 2.60 13.24
C ALA A 112 5.08 1.82 14.50
N LYS A 113 4.06 2.32 15.19
CA LYS A 113 3.57 1.69 16.42
C LYS A 113 2.52 0.63 16.09
N GLU A 114 2.70 -0.55 16.67
CA GLU A 114 1.65 -1.57 16.74
C GLU A 114 0.62 -1.16 17.80
N GLU A 115 -0.65 -1.21 17.42
CA GLU A 115 -1.83 -0.99 18.26
C GLU A 115 -2.74 -2.23 18.20
N ASP A 116 -3.78 -2.27 19.04
CA ASP A 116 -4.65 -3.44 19.18
C ASP A 116 -5.33 -3.87 17.86
N ASP A 117 -5.55 -2.92 16.94
CA ASP A 117 -6.19 -3.14 15.64
C ASP A 117 -5.20 -3.26 14.46
N GLY A 118 -3.89 -3.29 14.73
CA GLY A 118 -2.84 -3.42 13.72
C GLY A 118 -1.79 -2.31 13.78
N TRP A 119 -1.15 -2.02 12.66
CA TRP A 119 -0.09 -1.01 12.58
C TRP A 119 -0.60 0.26 11.94
N ARG A 120 -0.28 1.41 12.54
CA ARG A 120 -0.67 2.72 11.97
C ARG A 120 0.55 3.39 11.37
N LEU A 121 0.54 3.51 10.04
CA LEU A 121 1.60 4.16 9.28
C LEU A 121 1.13 5.53 8.82
N SER A 122 1.80 6.57 9.30
CA SER A 122 1.64 7.91 8.77
C SER A 122 2.29 8.05 7.39
N GLN A 123 1.81 9.02 6.62
CA GLN A 123 2.45 9.44 5.38
C GLN A 123 3.94 9.74 5.58
N ASP A 124 4.31 10.44 6.67
CA ASP A 124 5.70 10.77 6.99
C ASP A 124 6.57 9.54 7.27
N GLU A 125 6.03 8.47 7.86
CA GLU A 125 6.76 7.21 8.08
C GLU A 125 6.99 6.46 6.77
N ILE A 126 5.98 6.45 5.89
CA ILE A 126 6.10 5.86 4.54
C ILE A 126 7.16 6.62 3.73
N GLU A 127 7.08 7.95 3.67
CA GLU A 127 8.03 8.78 2.94
C GLU A 127 9.45 8.68 3.49
N ARG A 128 9.61 8.58 4.82
CA ARG A 128 10.93 8.33 5.43
C ARG A 128 11.49 6.96 5.05
N THR A 129 10.64 5.95 4.98
CA THR A 129 11.03 4.60 4.54
C THR A 129 11.42 4.59 3.06
N PHE A 130 10.68 5.31 2.22
CA PHE A 130 11.01 5.46 0.80
C PHE A 130 12.34 6.23 0.60
N LYS A 131 12.59 7.29 1.36
CA LYS A 131 13.88 8.02 1.33
C LYS A 131 15.07 7.16 1.76
N ARG A 132 14.87 6.18 2.65
CA ARG A 132 15.90 5.18 2.99
C ARG A 132 16.18 4.28 1.79
N LEU A 133 15.13 3.79 1.11
CA LEU A 133 15.28 3.04 -0.14
C LEU A 133 16.01 3.87 -1.21
N GLU A 134 15.69 5.15 -1.39
CA GLU A 134 16.44 6.04 -2.29
C GLU A 134 17.93 6.08 -1.97
N ARG A 135 18.31 6.27 -0.70
CA ARG A 135 19.72 6.27 -0.30
C ARG A 135 20.42 4.96 -0.67
N VAL A 136 19.73 3.83 -0.57
CA VAL A 136 20.24 2.52 -1.00
C VAL A 136 20.39 2.46 -2.53
N MET A 137 19.43 2.96 -3.30
CA MET A 137 19.53 3.08 -4.77
C MET A 137 20.72 3.94 -5.21
N PHE A 138 21.09 4.96 -4.41
CA PHE A 138 22.26 5.81 -4.63
C PHE A 138 23.57 5.28 -4.01
N GLY A 139 23.58 4.03 -3.51
CA GLY A 139 24.80 3.32 -3.11
C GLY A 139 25.05 3.20 -1.61
N SER A 140 24.10 3.63 -0.75
CA SER A 140 24.19 3.36 0.68
C SER A 140 24.02 1.86 0.96
N PRO A 141 24.77 1.25 1.90
CA PRO A 141 24.58 -0.15 2.25
C PRO A 141 23.16 -0.39 2.79
N ALA A 142 22.44 -1.35 2.21
CA ALA A 142 21.07 -1.68 2.60
C ALA A 142 20.95 -2.07 4.09
N SER A 143 21.99 -2.69 4.66
CA SER A 143 22.03 -3.04 6.07
C SER A 143 22.12 -1.83 7.01
N TRP A 144 22.72 -0.71 6.57
CA TRP A 144 22.77 0.53 7.36
C TRP A 144 21.45 1.26 7.34
N GLU A 145 20.76 1.20 6.21
CA GLU A 145 19.43 1.75 6.04
C GLU A 145 18.34 0.78 6.51
N GLU A 146 18.67 -0.42 6.97
CA GLU A 146 17.77 -1.53 7.35
C GLU A 146 16.65 -1.78 6.31
N ILE A 147 16.99 -1.67 5.03
CA ILE A 147 16.07 -1.89 3.91
C ILE A 147 16.25 -3.30 3.34
N PRO A 148 15.19 -4.11 3.23
CA PRO A 148 15.24 -5.38 2.52
C PRO A 148 15.56 -5.17 1.04
N LEU A 149 16.52 -5.95 0.55
CA LEU A 149 16.83 -6.02 -0.88
C LEU A 149 15.92 -7.06 -1.54
N GLU A 150 14.65 -6.73 -1.68
CA GLU A 150 13.64 -7.55 -2.34
C GLU A 150 12.78 -6.72 -3.29
N ARG A 151 12.52 -7.22 -4.50
CA ARG A 151 11.66 -6.53 -5.47
C ARG A 151 10.25 -6.32 -4.93
N SER A 152 9.72 -7.33 -4.25
CA SER A 152 8.40 -7.31 -3.60
C SER A 152 8.31 -6.19 -2.57
N PHE A 153 9.34 -6.00 -1.73
CA PHE A 153 9.40 -4.91 -0.75
C PHE A 153 9.35 -3.53 -1.43
N ALA A 154 10.24 -3.29 -2.41
CA ALA A 154 10.28 -2.02 -3.12
C ALA A 154 8.96 -1.71 -3.84
N ALA A 155 8.34 -2.73 -4.46
CA ALA A 155 7.09 -2.57 -5.18
C ALA A 155 5.90 -2.29 -4.25
N ARG A 156 5.79 -2.99 -3.12
CA ARG A 156 4.73 -2.71 -2.12
C ARG A 156 4.87 -1.34 -1.51
N LEU A 157 6.09 -0.97 -1.10
CA LEU A 157 6.36 0.36 -0.55
C LEU A 157 6.01 1.46 -1.55
N LEU A 158 6.36 1.28 -2.82
CA LEU A 158 5.99 2.19 -3.90
C LEU A 158 4.46 2.31 -4.04
N ILE A 159 3.75 1.19 -4.20
CA ILE A 159 2.29 1.19 -4.35
C ILE A 159 1.64 1.89 -3.15
N LEU A 160 2.02 1.52 -1.93
CA LEU A 160 1.47 2.12 -0.70
C LEU A 160 1.76 3.62 -0.63
N ARG A 161 2.98 4.04 -0.97
CA ARG A 161 3.37 5.46 -1.03
C ARG A 161 2.49 6.24 -1.98
N GLU A 162 2.35 5.78 -3.23
CA GLU A 162 1.57 6.50 -4.23
C GLU A 162 0.10 6.64 -3.81
N PHE A 163 -0.50 5.59 -3.23
CA PHE A 163 -1.86 5.65 -2.72
C PHE A 163 -2.04 6.70 -1.62
N VAL A 164 -1.16 6.68 -0.61
CA VAL A 164 -1.25 7.59 0.53
C VAL A 164 -1.01 9.03 0.08
N HIS A 165 0.04 9.25 -0.72
CA HIS A 165 0.47 10.56 -1.17
C HIS A 165 -0.55 11.23 -2.10
N HIS A 166 -1.00 10.54 -3.15
CA HIS A 166 -1.80 11.17 -4.20
C HIS A 166 -3.27 11.35 -3.85
N HIS A 167 -3.79 10.55 -2.92
CA HIS A 167 -5.19 10.66 -2.46
C HIS A 167 -5.32 11.43 -1.13
N GLY A 168 -4.21 11.95 -0.59
CA GLY A 168 -4.22 12.83 0.58
C GLY A 168 -4.55 12.13 1.89
N PHE A 169 -4.26 10.83 2.00
CA PHE A 169 -4.42 10.12 3.27
C PHE A 169 -3.28 10.49 4.22
N GLU A 170 -3.60 10.92 5.43
CA GLU A 170 -2.57 11.21 6.44
C GLU A 170 -1.95 9.92 7.00
N MET A 171 -2.71 8.82 6.96
CA MET A 171 -2.33 7.55 7.53
C MET A 171 -3.02 6.36 6.85
N VAL A 172 -2.37 5.20 6.92
CA VAL A 172 -2.93 3.88 6.60
C VAL A 172 -2.88 2.99 7.83
N THR A 173 -3.95 2.22 8.04
CA THR A 173 -3.98 1.16 9.07
C THR A 173 -3.76 -0.19 8.40
N ILE A 174 -2.64 -0.83 8.70
CA ILE A 174 -2.33 -2.18 8.23
C ILE A 174 -2.95 -3.15 9.23
N THR A 175 -4.02 -3.83 8.80
CA THR A 175 -4.72 -4.78 9.65
C THR A 175 -3.95 -6.10 9.70
N PRO A 176 -3.86 -6.76 10.85
CA PRO A 176 -3.25 -8.08 10.94
C PRO A 176 -4.04 -9.07 10.07
N TYR A 177 -3.30 -9.86 9.29
CA TYR A 177 -3.86 -11.01 8.59
C TYR A 177 -4.18 -12.11 9.63
N PRO A 178 -5.34 -12.79 9.56
CA PRO A 178 -5.71 -13.84 10.51
C PRO A 178 -4.78 -15.07 10.47
#